data_AF-A0A1F3LGB8-F1
#
_entry.id   AF-A0A1F3LGB8-F1
#
_cell.length_a   1.000
_cell.length_b   1.000
_cell.length_c   1.000
_cell.angle_alpha   90.00
_cell.angle_beta   90.00
_cell.angle_gamma   90.00
#
_symmetry.space_group_name_H-M   'P 1'
#
loop_
_entity.id
_entity.type
_entity.pdbx_description
1 polymer ?
#
loop_
_entity_poly.entity_id
_entity_poly.type
_entity_poly.pdbx_seq_one_letter_code
_entity_poly.pdbx_strand_id
1 'polypeptide(L)'
;MIVYQSTKDGFLSDVLNNEIDTKIKAAFIRHLGRSTSQNEVLSWTNSMMHMSNVLSDPEIATDAGISIEFQIPLTSKRIDFVITGLNEEHNQQVIIVELKQWSKAQLTEKEAMVRTHFQHGATDTVHPSYQAWSYAALIESYNRTVQDENISLIPCAYLHNYTPDDVITNTFYDFHINKAPVFLRPDAVKLRNFIKKYVKYGDDRDIMYKIENGRLRPSKQLADSVASMIAGNREFIMIDDQKEVYETALLMAQRATNEKKQVLIVEGGPGTGKSVVAINLLTELTKRGLVAKYVSKNAAPRAVYITKLTGKFKRTNIDNMFGGTGSYWDCDKNTFDALIVDEAHRLNLKSGLYQNQGDE
;
A
#
# COMPACT_ATOMS: atom_id res chain seq x y z
N MET A 1 12.71 7.05 -8.91
CA MET A 1 13.89 7.45 -8.13
C MET A 1 14.44 6.21 -7.47
N ILE A 2 15.61 5.78 -7.90
CA ILE A 2 16.36 4.64 -7.32
C ILE A 2 17.47 5.22 -6.43
N VAL A 3 17.59 4.73 -5.18
CA VAL A 3 18.68 5.19 -4.29
C VAL A 3 19.97 4.47 -4.63
N TYR A 4 19.97 3.15 -4.71
CA TYR A 4 21.15 2.37 -5.11
C TYR A 4 20.82 1.47 -6.29
N GLN A 5 21.73 1.39 -7.26
CA GLN A 5 21.60 0.55 -8.45
C GLN A 5 22.95 -0.05 -8.84
N SER A 6 22.99 -1.36 -9.07
CA SER A 6 24.19 -2.10 -9.49
C SER A 6 23.81 -3.37 -10.23
N THR A 7 24.79 -4.13 -10.72
CA THR A 7 24.56 -5.54 -11.11
C THR A 7 24.63 -6.43 -9.88
N LYS A 8 24.22 -7.70 -9.99
CA LYS A 8 24.35 -8.69 -8.92
C LYS A 8 25.79 -8.76 -8.40
N ASP A 9 26.77 -8.86 -9.29
CA ASP A 9 28.19 -8.94 -8.89
C ASP A 9 28.67 -7.66 -8.20
N GLY A 10 28.27 -6.49 -8.69
CA GLY A 10 28.59 -5.23 -8.04
C GLY A 10 27.97 -5.13 -6.64
N PHE A 11 26.71 -5.54 -6.49
CA PHE A 11 26.05 -5.62 -5.18
C PHE A 11 26.76 -6.59 -4.23
N LEU A 12 27.11 -7.79 -4.67
CA LEU A 12 27.82 -8.78 -3.86
C LEU A 12 29.20 -8.26 -3.43
N SER A 13 29.94 -7.61 -4.33
CA SER A 13 31.20 -6.95 -4.02
C SER A 13 31.04 -5.82 -2.99
N ASP A 14 30.01 -5.00 -3.13
CA ASP A 14 29.74 -3.89 -2.20
C ASP A 14 29.39 -4.38 -0.79
N VAL A 15 28.64 -5.49 -0.69
CA VAL A 15 28.37 -6.14 0.60
C VAL A 15 29.63 -6.75 1.19
N LEU A 16 30.43 -7.46 0.37
CA LEU A 16 31.67 -8.11 0.81
C LEU A 16 32.69 -7.11 1.35
N ASN A 17 32.80 -5.94 0.70
CA ASN A 17 33.72 -4.88 1.09
C ASN A 17 33.17 -4.00 2.24
N ASN A 18 31.98 -4.27 2.77
CA ASN A 18 31.28 -3.45 3.77
C ASN A 18 31.06 -2.00 3.31
N GLU A 19 30.76 -1.80 2.02
CA GLU A 19 30.53 -0.48 1.42
C GLU A 19 29.04 -0.22 1.16
N ILE A 20 28.20 -1.25 1.18
CA ILE A 20 26.80 -1.20 0.73
C ILE A 20 25.97 -0.13 1.46
N ASP A 21 26.04 -0.08 2.78
CA ASP A 21 25.31 0.86 3.62
C ASP A 21 25.81 2.30 3.41
N THR A 22 27.12 2.47 3.23
CA THR A 22 27.73 3.77 2.94
C THR A 22 27.29 4.28 1.57
N LYS A 23 27.24 3.40 0.55
CA LYS A 23 26.77 3.73 -0.80
C LYS A 23 25.29 4.08 -0.81
N ILE A 24 24.43 3.28 -0.16
CA ILE A 24 23.00 3.57 -0.03
C ILE A 24 22.80 4.91 0.69
N LYS A 25 23.48 5.13 1.83
CA LYS A 25 23.38 6.38 2.59
C LYS A 25 23.81 7.60 1.78
N ALA A 26 24.94 7.52 1.09
CA ALA A 26 25.44 8.62 0.28
C ALA A 26 24.47 8.97 -0.86
N ALA A 27 23.90 7.95 -1.50
CA ALA A 27 22.91 8.15 -2.54
C ALA A 27 21.57 8.65 -1.98
N PHE A 28 21.15 8.19 -0.80
CA PHE A 28 19.93 8.66 -0.13
C PHE A 28 20.01 10.16 0.15
N ILE A 29 21.13 10.62 0.72
CA ILE A 29 21.37 12.04 1.00
C ILE A 29 21.38 12.85 -0.30
N ARG A 30 22.06 12.35 -1.35
CA ARG A 30 22.15 13.03 -2.65
C ARG A 30 20.77 13.25 -3.28
N HIS A 31 19.90 12.24 -3.23
CA HIS A 31 18.62 12.29 -3.93
C HIS A 31 17.50 12.93 -3.09
N LEU A 32 17.50 12.74 -1.77
CA LEU A 32 16.43 13.23 -0.89
C LEU A 32 16.79 14.51 -0.12
N GLY A 33 18.04 14.97 -0.18
CA GLY A 33 18.50 16.20 0.46
C GLY A 33 18.46 16.18 1.99
N ARG A 34 18.29 15.01 2.61
CA ARG A 34 18.22 14.82 4.07
C ARG A 34 18.99 13.59 4.51
N SER A 35 19.48 13.63 5.75
CA SER A 35 20.11 12.46 6.37
C SER A 35 19.06 11.45 6.85
N THR A 36 19.50 10.20 6.97
CA THR A 36 18.78 9.08 7.58
C THR A 36 19.25 8.86 9.02
N SER A 37 18.45 8.13 9.81
CA SER A 37 18.80 7.71 11.17
C SER A 37 19.85 6.59 11.17
N GLN A 38 20.60 6.45 12.26
CA GLN A 38 21.58 5.35 12.38
C GLN A 38 20.91 3.96 12.37
N ASN A 39 19.69 3.86 12.91
CA ASN A 39 18.92 2.61 12.90
C ASN A 39 18.54 2.18 11.47
N GLU A 40 18.25 3.14 10.58
CA GLU A 40 17.91 2.85 9.18
C GLU A 40 19.15 2.40 8.39
N VAL A 41 20.32 2.99 8.66
CA VAL A 41 21.61 2.50 8.11
C VAL A 41 21.90 1.07 8.56
N LEU A 42 21.76 0.78 9.87
CA LEU A 42 21.92 -0.57 10.39
C LEU A 42 20.92 -1.55 9.77
N SER A 43 19.69 -1.11 9.52
CA SER A 43 18.70 -1.96 8.87
C SER A 43 19.10 -2.34 7.44
N TRP A 44 19.73 -1.43 6.70
CA TRP A 44 20.27 -1.75 5.37
C TRP A 44 21.39 -2.78 5.48
N THR A 45 22.39 -2.56 6.34
CA THR A 45 23.50 -3.50 6.54
C THR A 45 22.99 -4.92 6.82
N ASN A 46 22.06 -5.06 7.76
CA ASN A 46 21.50 -6.36 8.13
C ASN A 46 20.79 -7.03 6.94
N SER A 47 19.84 -6.33 6.31
CA SER A 47 19.00 -6.90 5.26
C SER A 47 19.81 -7.25 4.00
N MET A 48 20.80 -6.42 3.65
CA MET A 48 21.63 -6.64 2.47
C MET A 48 22.56 -7.84 2.63
N MET A 49 23.04 -8.15 3.84
CA MET A 49 23.77 -9.40 4.09
C MET A 49 22.88 -10.63 3.83
N HIS A 50 21.62 -10.59 4.25
CA HIS A 50 20.68 -11.69 3.97
C HIS A 50 20.39 -11.85 2.48
N MET A 51 20.22 -10.74 1.74
CA MET A 51 20.03 -10.78 0.29
C MET A 51 21.29 -11.22 -0.46
N SER A 52 22.48 -10.82 -0.01
CA SER A 52 23.75 -11.31 -0.55
C SER A 52 23.88 -12.83 -0.46
N ASN A 53 23.52 -13.41 0.70
CA ASN A 53 23.50 -14.87 0.88
C ASN A 53 22.51 -15.58 -0.05
N VAL A 54 21.36 -14.96 -0.34
CA VAL A 54 20.37 -15.50 -1.27
C VAL A 54 20.89 -15.47 -2.71
N LEU A 55 21.51 -14.35 -3.10
CA LEU A 55 21.97 -14.05 -4.47
C LEU A 55 23.35 -14.61 -4.83
N SER A 56 24.12 -15.12 -3.87
CA SER A 56 25.46 -15.67 -4.09
C SER A 56 25.51 -16.92 -4.98
N ASP A 57 24.35 -17.47 -5.34
CA ASP A 57 24.27 -18.60 -6.26
C ASP A 57 24.71 -18.20 -7.69
N PRO A 58 25.60 -18.99 -8.32
CA PRO A 58 26.10 -18.69 -9.66
C PRO A 58 25.04 -18.90 -10.76
N GLU A 59 23.94 -19.62 -10.50
CA GLU A 59 22.87 -19.79 -11.49
C GLU A 59 22.00 -18.54 -11.65
N ILE A 60 22.05 -17.59 -10.71
CA ILE A 60 21.46 -16.26 -10.90
C ILE A 60 22.47 -15.44 -11.71
N ALA A 61 22.04 -14.81 -12.80
CA ALA A 61 22.95 -14.09 -13.69
C ALA A 61 23.75 -12.99 -12.96
N THR A 62 25.04 -12.87 -13.27
CA THR A 62 25.99 -11.91 -12.67
C THR A 62 25.67 -10.45 -13.01
N ASP A 63 25.06 -10.26 -14.18
CA ASP A 63 24.61 -9.00 -14.75
C ASP A 63 23.11 -8.72 -14.54
N ALA A 64 22.43 -9.51 -13.68
CA ALA A 64 21.08 -9.16 -13.21
C ALA A 64 21.10 -7.81 -12.49
N GLY A 65 20.17 -6.92 -12.80
CA GLY A 65 20.06 -5.62 -12.16
C GLY A 65 19.60 -5.75 -10.71
N ILE A 66 20.23 -4.99 -9.82
CA ILE A 66 19.85 -4.84 -8.41
C ILE A 66 19.54 -3.38 -8.16
N SER A 67 18.35 -3.11 -7.59
CA SER A 67 17.98 -1.78 -7.12
C SER A 67 17.47 -1.83 -5.68
N ILE A 68 17.85 -0.85 -4.88
CA ILE A 68 17.49 -0.77 -3.46
C ILE A 68 16.84 0.58 -3.19
N GLU A 69 15.81 0.56 -2.33
CA GLU A 69 15.03 1.74 -1.94
C GLU A 69 14.44 2.45 -3.18
N PHE A 70 13.78 1.68 -4.05
CA PHE A 70 13.13 2.21 -5.24
C PHE A 70 11.84 2.94 -4.86
N GLN A 71 11.81 4.25 -5.03
CA GLN A 71 10.61 5.05 -4.77
C GLN A 71 9.57 4.86 -5.86
N ILE A 72 8.37 4.44 -5.47
CA ILE A 72 7.25 4.26 -6.37
C ILE A 72 6.76 5.65 -6.82
N PRO A 73 6.67 5.91 -8.14
CA PRO A 73 6.22 7.19 -8.67
C PRO A 73 4.91 7.68 -8.04
N LEU A 74 4.82 8.99 -7.83
CA LEU A 74 3.65 9.68 -7.24
C LEU A 74 3.32 9.29 -5.79
N THR A 75 4.20 8.54 -5.12
CA THR A 75 4.07 8.22 -3.69
C THR A 75 5.36 8.51 -2.93
N SER A 76 5.26 8.52 -1.60
CA SER A 76 6.41 8.52 -0.70
C SER A 76 6.90 7.10 -0.36
N LYS A 77 6.25 6.06 -0.89
CA LYS A 77 6.53 4.66 -0.58
C LYS A 77 7.71 4.15 -1.41
N ARG A 78 8.48 3.24 -0.82
CA ARG A 78 9.70 2.70 -1.38
C ARG A 78 9.67 1.18 -1.29
N ILE A 79 10.23 0.54 -2.31
CA ILE A 79 10.47 -0.89 -2.35
C ILE A 79 11.88 -1.14 -1.86
N ASP A 80 12.02 -2.04 -0.89
CA ASP A 80 13.30 -2.30 -0.24
C ASP A 80 14.34 -2.85 -1.22
N PHE A 81 13.96 -3.86 -2.01
CA PHE A 81 14.89 -4.54 -2.91
C PHE A 81 14.19 -5.01 -4.18
N VAL A 82 14.84 -4.79 -5.32
CA VAL A 82 14.35 -5.16 -6.65
C VAL A 82 15.45 -5.90 -7.40
N ILE A 83 15.08 -7.01 -8.04
CA ILE A 83 15.95 -7.77 -8.94
C ILE A 83 15.34 -7.72 -10.34
N THR A 84 16.13 -7.34 -11.33
CA THR A 84 15.71 -7.35 -12.74
C THR A 84 16.55 -8.28 -13.59
N GLY A 85 15.93 -8.78 -14.64
CA GLY A 85 16.54 -9.70 -15.58
C GLY A 85 15.53 -10.23 -16.57
N LEU A 86 15.90 -11.29 -17.28
CA LEU A 86 15.08 -11.93 -18.29
C LEU A 86 14.81 -13.39 -17.89
N ASN A 87 13.62 -13.88 -18.21
CA ASN A 87 13.29 -15.31 -18.04
C ASN A 87 13.86 -16.16 -19.20
N GLU A 88 13.53 -17.46 -19.23
CA GLU A 88 13.98 -18.38 -20.28
C GLU A 88 13.52 -17.98 -21.69
N GLU A 89 12.33 -17.36 -21.81
CA GLU A 89 11.81 -16.83 -23.08
C GLU A 89 12.30 -15.40 -23.40
N HIS A 90 13.29 -14.89 -22.67
CA HIS A 90 13.81 -13.51 -22.79
C HIS A 90 12.80 -12.39 -22.50
N ASN A 91 11.70 -12.69 -21.81
CA ASN A 91 10.76 -11.69 -21.34
C ASN A 91 11.28 -10.98 -20.09
N GLN A 92 11.09 -9.67 -20.01
CA GLN A 92 11.54 -8.83 -18.90
C GLN A 92 10.81 -9.18 -17.59
N GLN A 93 11.58 -9.44 -16.54
CA GLN A 93 11.10 -9.78 -15.21
C GLN A 93 11.64 -8.79 -14.17
N VAL A 94 10.78 -8.41 -13.23
CA VAL A 94 11.10 -7.53 -12.10
C VAL A 94 10.59 -8.18 -10.83
N ILE A 95 11.50 -8.75 -10.05
CA ILE A 95 11.16 -9.29 -8.74
C ILE A 95 11.20 -8.17 -7.72
N ILE A 96 10.08 -7.94 -7.05
CA ILE A 96 9.90 -6.96 -5.98
C ILE A 96 9.98 -7.71 -4.66
N VAL A 97 10.94 -7.37 -3.81
CA VAL A 97 11.16 -8.02 -2.52
C VAL A 97 10.95 -6.99 -1.41
N GLU A 98 9.90 -7.19 -0.63
CA GLU A 98 9.69 -6.48 0.64
C GLU A 98 10.49 -7.16 1.75
N LEU A 99 11.35 -6.42 2.45
CA LEU A 99 12.24 -6.95 3.48
C LEU A 99 11.75 -6.52 4.86
N LYS A 100 11.59 -7.49 5.76
CA LYS A 100 11.16 -7.23 7.14
C LYS A 100 12.10 -7.89 8.13
N GLN A 101 12.50 -7.12 9.13
CA GLN A 101 13.38 -7.59 10.21
C GLN A 101 12.63 -8.10 11.44
N TRP A 102 11.32 -8.36 11.29
CA TRP A 102 10.47 -8.78 12.40
C TRP A 102 10.93 -10.12 12.98
N SER A 103 10.84 -10.25 14.30
CA SER A 103 11.11 -11.50 15.02
C SER A 103 9.85 -12.19 15.54
N LYS A 104 8.73 -11.46 15.64
CA LYS A 104 7.43 -11.94 16.13
C LYS A 104 6.28 -11.13 15.53
N ALA A 105 5.14 -11.78 15.33
CA ALA A 105 3.89 -11.14 14.97
C ALA A 105 2.72 -11.84 15.67
N GLN A 106 1.55 -11.25 15.58
CA GLN A 106 0.29 -11.76 16.08
C GLN A 106 -0.77 -11.60 14.99
N LEU A 107 -1.70 -12.56 14.94
CA LEU A 107 -2.87 -12.47 14.08
C LEU A 107 -3.77 -11.30 14.49
N THR A 108 -4.52 -10.79 13.52
CA THR A 108 -5.56 -9.79 13.76
C THR A 108 -6.86 -10.23 13.10
N GLU A 109 -7.96 -9.56 13.45
CA GLU A 109 -9.26 -9.72 12.78
C GLU A 109 -9.37 -8.88 11.51
N LYS A 110 -8.39 -8.01 11.23
CA LYS A 110 -8.38 -7.07 10.12
C LYS A 110 -7.76 -7.75 8.89
N GLU A 111 -8.40 -7.63 7.73
CA GLU A 111 -7.92 -8.29 6.52
C GLU A 111 -6.58 -7.69 6.08
N ALA A 112 -5.64 -8.54 5.68
CA ALA A 112 -4.29 -8.12 5.28
C ALA A 112 -3.48 -7.37 6.35
N MET A 113 -3.84 -7.46 7.63
CA MET A 113 -3.16 -6.77 8.74
C MET A 113 -2.59 -7.77 9.74
N VAL A 114 -1.39 -7.49 10.24
CA VAL A 114 -0.75 -8.23 11.34
C VAL A 114 -0.42 -7.26 12.46
N ARG A 115 -0.32 -7.78 13.69
CA ARG A 115 0.21 -6.99 14.80
C ARG A 115 1.65 -7.39 15.08
N THR A 116 2.55 -6.43 15.16
CA THR A 116 3.97 -6.68 15.50
C THR A 116 4.50 -5.59 16.42
N HIS A 117 5.68 -5.83 17.01
CA HIS A 117 6.29 -4.93 17.98
C HIS A 117 7.41 -4.12 17.32
N PHE A 118 7.26 -2.79 17.33
CA PHE A 118 8.30 -1.85 16.93
C PHE A 118 8.94 -1.21 18.17
N GLN A 119 9.84 -0.25 17.97
CA GLN A 119 10.51 0.46 19.07
C GLN A 119 9.53 1.13 20.04
N HIS A 120 8.37 1.58 19.57
CA HIS A 120 7.37 2.31 20.35
C HIS A 120 6.23 1.44 20.87
N GLY A 121 6.32 0.11 20.73
CA GLY A 121 5.29 -0.83 21.19
C GLY A 121 4.70 -1.69 20.07
N ALA A 122 3.68 -2.47 20.44
CA ALA A 122 2.91 -3.27 19.50
C ALA A 122 1.92 -2.40 18.72
N THR A 123 1.92 -2.54 17.39
CA THR A 123 0.96 -1.85 16.51
C THR A 123 0.51 -2.79 15.39
N ASP A 124 -0.66 -2.51 14.83
CA ASP A 124 -1.10 -3.16 13.61
C ASP A 124 -0.32 -2.57 12.42
N THR A 125 -0.02 -3.39 11.43
CA THR A 125 0.62 -2.98 10.18
C THR A 125 0.22 -3.95 9.06
N VAL A 126 0.42 -3.54 7.81
CA VAL A 126 0.07 -4.37 6.66
C VAL A 126 0.90 -5.67 6.64
N HIS A 127 0.26 -6.75 6.24
CA HIS A 127 0.92 -8.02 6.01
C HIS A 127 1.97 -7.87 4.91
N PRO A 128 3.20 -8.40 5.06
CA PRO A 128 4.28 -8.20 4.09
C PRO A 128 3.92 -8.62 2.65
N SER A 129 3.18 -9.72 2.46
CA SER A 129 2.63 -10.10 1.14
C SER A 129 1.72 -9.04 0.54
N TYR A 130 0.80 -8.49 1.34
CA TYR A 130 -0.11 -7.47 0.85
C TYR A 130 0.67 -6.23 0.42
N GLN A 131 1.67 -5.82 1.21
CA GLN A 131 2.53 -4.69 0.90
C GLN A 131 3.25 -4.88 -0.43
N ALA A 132 4.00 -5.99 -0.58
CA ALA A 132 4.72 -6.30 -1.81
C ALA A 132 3.80 -6.37 -3.04
N TRP A 133 2.65 -7.06 -2.92
CA TRP A 133 1.66 -7.13 -3.98
C TRP A 133 1.08 -5.75 -4.33
N SER A 134 0.73 -4.96 -3.32
CA SER A 134 0.12 -3.65 -3.51
C SER A 134 1.06 -2.69 -4.23
N TYR A 135 2.37 -2.79 -3.97
CA TYR A 135 3.40 -2.01 -4.65
C TYR A 135 3.57 -2.42 -6.11
N ALA A 136 3.64 -3.73 -6.39
CA ALA A 136 3.68 -4.23 -7.77
C ALA A 136 2.46 -3.75 -8.57
N ALA A 137 1.26 -3.93 -8.01
CA ALA A 137 0.03 -3.51 -8.66
C ALA A 137 -0.06 -1.98 -8.82
N LEU A 138 0.53 -1.21 -7.90
CA LEU A 138 0.62 0.24 -8.03
C LEU A 138 1.53 0.66 -9.19
N ILE A 139 2.71 0.05 -9.30
CA ILE A 139 3.63 0.28 -10.43
C ILE A 139 2.95 -0.09 -11.74
N GLU A 140 2.33 -1.26 -11.83
CA GLU A 140 1.60 -1.70 -13.00
C GLU A 140 0.52 -0.68 -13.41
N SER A 141 -0.23 -0.13 -12.44
CA SER A 141 -1.31 0.82 -12.71
C SER A 141 -0.84 2.17 -13.26
N TYR A 142 0.33 2.66 -12.83
CA TYR A 142 0.82 4.01 -13.18
C TYR A 142 1.90 4.01 -14.25
N ASN A 143 2.64 2.91 -14.43
CA ASN A 143 3.75 2.88 -15.36
C ASN A 143 3.29 2.34 -16.71
N ARG A 144 3.25 3.21 -17.72
CA ARG A 144 2.81 2.81 -19.06
C ARG A 144 3.80 1.84 -19.70
N THR A 145 5.09 2.04 -19.47
CA THR A 145 6.16 1.17 -19.99
C THR A 145 5.98 -0.27 -19.52
N VAL A 146 5.63 -0.47 -18.24
CA VAL A 146 5.37 -1.81 -17.69
C VAL A 146 4.26 -2.54 -18.46
N GLN A 147 3.20 -1.82 -18.85
CA GLN A 147 2.10 -2.43 -19.60
C GLN A 147 2.40 -2.59 -21.09
N ASP A 148 2.92 -1.55 -21.73
CA ASP A 148 3.14 -1.52 -23.16
C ASP A 148 4.28 -2.50 -23.57
N GLU A 149 5.29 -2.69 -22.72
CA GLU A 149 6.38 -3.67 -22.91
C GLU A 149 6.10 -5.02 -22.25
N ASN A 150 4.93 -5.22 -21.61
CA ASN A 150 4.56 -6.44 -20.88
C ASN A 150 5.62 -6.90 -19.86
N ILE A 151 6.15 -5.95 -19.07
CA ILE A 151 7.12 -6.24 -18.02
C ILE A 151 6.41 -6.97 -16.88
N SER A 152 6.86 -8.19 -16.58
CA SER A 152 6.30 -8.98 -15.47
C SER A 152 6.81 -8.47 -14.13
N LEU A 153 5.90 -8.05 -13.24
CA LEU A 153 6.20 -7.71 -11.85
C LEU A 153 5.90 -8.91 -10.94
N ILE A 154 6.90 -9.39 -10.22
CA ILE A 154 6.83 -10.58 -9.36
C ILE A 154 7.06 -10.17 -7.90
N PRO A 155 6.00 -9.88 -7.13
CA PRO A 155 6.15 -9.50 -5.73
C PRO A 155 6.40 -10.70 -4.83
N CYS A 156 7.20 -10.50 -3.79
CA CYS A 156 7.35 -11.42 -2.66
C CYS A 156 7.80 -10.65 -1.42
N ALA A 157 7.74 -11.30 -0.27
CA ALA A 157 8.27 -10.76 0.98
C ALA A 157 9.27 -11.72 1.61
N TYR A 158 10.31 -11.18 2.24
CA TYR A 158 11.30 -11.94 2.99
C TYR A 158 11.47 -11.41 4.40
N LEU A 159 10.98 -12.17 5.37
CA LEU A 159 11.12 -11.88 6.80
C LEU A 159 12.33 -12.65 7.35
N HIS A 160 13.53 -12.15 7.05
CA HIS A 160 14.79 -12.87 7.25
C HIS A 160 15.15 -13.15 8.73
N ASN A 161 14.50 -12.48 9.68
CA ASN A 161 14.68 -12.71 11.12
C ASN A 161 13.55 -13.55 11.75
N TYR A 162 12.50 -13.85 11.00
CA TYR A 162 11.27 -14.42 11.55
C TYR A 162 11.33 -15.93 11.61
N THR A 163 11.22 -16.49 12.82
CA THR A 163 11.12 -17.93 13.03
C THR A 163 9.69 -18.39 12.75
N PRO A 164 9.46 -19.44 11.95
CA PRO A 164 8.10 -19.92 11.64
C PRO A 164 7.27 -20.24 12.89
N ASP A 165 6.04 -19.73 12.93
CA ASP A 165 5.08 -19.87 14.03
C ASP A 165 3.60 -19.90 13.57
N ASP A 166 3.37 -20.12 12.27
CA ASP A 166 2.05 -20.11 11.60
C ASP A 166 1.24 -18.80 11.67
N VAL A 167 1.83 -17.69 12.13
CA VAL A 167 1.17 -16.39 12.14
C VAL A 167 1.25 -15.71 10.77
N ILE A 168 2.46 -15.52 10.25
CA ILE A 168 2.66 -14.84 8.95
C ILE A 168 2.22 -15.73 7.79
N THR A 169 2.29 -17.05 7.94
CA THR A 169 1.87 -18.03 6.93
C THR A 169 0.47 -18.58 7.20
N ASN A 170 -0.32 -17.91 8.04
CA ASN A 170 -1.66 -18.36 8.37
C ASN A 170 -2.57 -18.38 7.15
N THR A 171 -3.47 -19.37 7.06
CA THR A 171 -4.42 -19.51 5.95
C THR A 171 -5.36 -18.31 5.83
N PHE A 172 -5.57 -17.56 6.92
CA PHE A 172 -6.25 -16.27 6.89
C PHE A 172 -5.67 -15.29 5.84
N TYR A 173 -4.38 -15.39 5.52
CA TYR A 173 -3.69 -14.54 4.54
C TYR A 173 -3.48 -15.20 3.17
N ASP A 174 -4.03 -16.39 2.90
CA ASP A 174 -3.79 -17.16 1.66
C ASP A 174 -4.04 -16.34 0.39
N PHE A 175 -5.09 -15.52 0.37
CA PHE A 175 -5.40 -14.66 -0.78
C PHE A 175 -4.24 -13.71 -1.15
N HIS A 176 -3.49 -13.22 -0.15
CA HIS A 176 -2.34 -12.32 -0.36
C HIS A 176 -1.05 -13.09 -0.57
N ILE A 177 -0.85 -14.19 0.17
CA ILE A 177 0.34 -15.04 0.04
C ILE A 177 0.42 -15.65 -1.37
N ASN A 178 -0.71 -16.02 -1.96
CA ASN A 178 -0.77 -16.53 -3.33
C ASN A 178 -0.37 -15.48 -4.39
N LYS A 179 -0.57 -14.19 -4.09
CA LYS A 179 -0.18 -13.08 -4.97
C LYS A 179 1.27 -12.67 -4.78
N ALA A 180 1.74 -12.68 -3.54
CA ALA A 180 3.10 -12.36 -3.15
C ALA A 180 3.58 -13.34 -2.08
N PRO A 181 4.30 -14.40 -2.48
CA PRO A 181 4.79 -15.42 -1.56
C PRO A 181 5.66 -14.84 -0.45
N VAL A 182 5.60 -15.47 0.72
CA VAL A 182 6.44 -15.12 1.87
C VAL A 182 7.53 -16.15 2.05
N PHE A 183 8.74 -15.66 2.30
CA PHE A 183 9.88 -16.45 2.75
C PHE A 183 10.23 -16.02 4.18
N LEU A 184 10.41 -16.99 5.08
CA LEU A 184 10.83 -16.73 6.46
C LEU A 184 12.32 -17.02 6.63
N ARG A 185 12.86 -16.82 7.83
CA ARG A 185 14.29 -17.03 8.15
C ARG A 185 14.92 -18.32 7.57
N PRO A 186 14.29 -19.51 7.64
CA PRO A 186 14.91 -20.74 7.09
C PRO A 186 14.78 -20.86 5.57
N ASP A 187 14.04 -19.99 4.89
CA ASP A 187 13.63 -20.15 3.50
C ASP A 187 14.57 -19.48 2.49
N ALA A 188 15.80 -19.09 2.88
CA ALA A 188 16.76 -18.44 2.00
C ALA A 188 16.99 -19.22 0.69
N VAL A 189 17.05 -20.55 0.75
CA VAL A 189 17.19 -21.43 -0.44
C VAL A 189 15.90 -21.44 -1.28
N LYS A 190 14.72 -21.39 -0.64
CA LYS A 190 13.44 -21.30 -1.37
C LYS A 190 13.32 -19.97 -2.10
N LEU A 191 13.68 -18.85 -1.46
CA LEU A 191 13.72 -17.53 -2.09
C LEU A 191 14.72 -17.50 -3.26
N ARG A 192 15.91 -18.08 -3.09
CA ARG A 192 16.87 -18.24 -4.18
C ARG A 192 16.27 -18.99 -5.36
N ASN A 193 15.63 -20.14 -5.13
CA ASN A 193 14.99 -20.92 -6.19
C ASN A 193 13.83 -20.17 -6.84
N PHE A 194 13.09 -19.39 -6.07
CA PHE A 194 12.06 -18.48 -6.58
C PHE A 194 12.66 -17.43 -7.52
N ILE A 195 13.79 -16.80 -7.14
CA ILE A 195 14.49 -15.84 -7.99
C ILE A 195 14.96 -16.49 -9.30
N LYS A 196 15.61 -17.66 -9.21
CA LYS A 196 16.09 -18.41 -10.38
C LYS A 196 14.98 -18.81 -11.36
N LYS A 197 13.77 -19.03 -10.86
CA LYS A 197 12.61 -19.36 -11.70
C LYS A 197 12.24 -18.21 -12.64
N TYR A 198 12.41 -16.96 -12.21
CA TYR A 198 11.99 -15.79 -13.00
C TYR A 198 13.19 -15.12 -13.69
N VAL A 199 14.35 -15.03 -13.04
CA VAL A 199 15.53 -14.38 -13.60
C VAL A 199 16.57 -15.41 -13.98
N LYS A 200 16.66 -15.69 -15.28
CA LYS A 200 17.64 -16.60 -15.89
C LYS A 200 18.84 -15.88 -16.48
N TYR A 201 18.61 -14.74 -17.12
CA TYR A 201 19.63 -13.89 -17.74
C TYR A 201 19.60 -12.49 -17.12
N GLY A 202 20.73 -11.78 -17.14
CA GLY A 202 20.75 -10.38 -16.69
C GLY A 202 20.17 -9.42 -17.73
N ASP A 203 19.97 -8.18 -17.28
CA ASP A 203 19.44 -7.08 -18.10
C ASP A 203 20.37 -5.86 -18.14
N ASP A 204 21.56 -5.94 -17.52
CA ASP A 204 22.50 -4.83 -17.32
C ASP A 204 21.81 -3.54 -16.83
N ARG A 205 20.79 -3.69 -15.96
CA ARG A 205 20.00 -2.61 -15.36
C ARG A 205 19.07 -1.83 -16.32
N ASP A 206 18.91 -2.27 -17.56
CA ASP A 206 18.07 -1.59 -18.56
C ASP A 206 16.59 -1.53 -18.15
N ILE A 207 16.05 -2.59 -17.55
CA ILE A 207 14.62 -2.66 -17.19
C ILE A 207 14.28 -1.59 -16.17
N MET A 208 15.12 -1.42 -15.13
CA MET A 208 14.88 -0.39 -14.12
C MET A 208 15.02 1.02 -14.67
N TYR A 209 15.95 1.26 -15.60
CA TYR A 209 16.05 2.55 -16.29
C TYR A 209 14.76 2.87 -17.06
N LYS A 210 14.21 1.89 -17.78
CA LYS A 210 12.93 2.00 -18.51
C LYS A 210 11.73 2.25 -17.61
N ILE A 211 11.66 1.59 -16.45
CA ILE A 211 10.59 1.80 -15.49
C ILE A 211 10.70 3.19 -14.87
N GLU A 212 11.90 3.61 -14.45
CA GLU A 212 12.10 4.89 -13.81
C GLU A 212 11.83 6.09 -14.73
N ASN A 213 12.33 6.02 -15.97
CA ASN A 213 12.16 7.07 -16.98
C ASN A 213 10.94 6.83 -17.87
N GLY A 214 10.17 5.80 -17.56
CA GLY A 214 8.98 5.40 -18.28
C GLY A 214 7.88 6.46 -18.23
N ARG A 215 7.03 6.48 -19.25
CA ARG A 215 5.91 7.42 -19.27
C ARG A 215 4.91 7.03 -18.18
N LEU A 216 4.64 7.96 -17.27
CA LEU A 216 3.56 7.81 -16.32
C LEU A 216 2.21 7.91 -17.04
N ARG A 217 1.25 7.10 -16.61
CA ARG A 217 -0.15 7.26 -16.98
C ARG A 217 -0.75 8.42 -16.19
N PRO A 218 -1.67 9.20 -16.79
CA PRO A 218 -2.51 10.11 -16.02
C PRO A 218 -3.18 9.33 -14.89
N SER A 219 -3.09 9.84 -13.66
CA SER A 219 -3.72 9.18 -12.52
C SER A 219 -5.22 9.09 -12.76
N LYS A 220 -5.82 7.92 -12.46
CA LYS A 220 -7.27 7.78 -12.47
C LYS A 220 -7.85 8.83 -11.53
N GLN A 221 -8.68 9.73 -12.06
CA GLN A 221 -9.37 10.68 -11.20
C GLN A 221 -10.38 9.92 -10.35
N LEU A 222 -10.36 10.17 -9.04
CA LEU A 222 -11.29 9.56 -8.09
C LEU A 222 -12.74 9.75 -8.56
N ALA A 223 -13.10 10.97 -8.97
CA ALA A 223 -14.41 11.34 -9.47
C ALA A 223 -14.89 10.47 -10.64
N ASP A 224 -14.01 10.19 -11.61
CA ASP A 224 -14.36 9.37 -12.79
C ASP A 224 -14.55 7.90 -12.44
N SER A 225 -13.89 7.45 -11.37
CA SER A 225 -13.86 6.07 -10.91
C SER A 225 -14.98 5.75 -9.91
N VAL A 226 -15.63 6.76 -9.30
CA VAL A 226 -16.66 6.55 -8.25
C VAL A 226 -17.80 5.65 -8.73
N ALA A 227 -18.26 5.81 -9.96
CA ALA A 227 -19.33 4.97 -10.48
C ALA A 227 -18.92 3.49 -10.61
N SER A 228 -17.68 3.24 -11.02
CA SER A 228 -17.13 1.89 -11.14
C SER A 228 -16.92 1.27 -9.75
N MET A 229 -16.41 2.05 -8.80
CA MET A 229 -16.25 1.61 -7.41
C MET A 229 -17.58 1.26 -6.77
N ILE A 230 -18.60 2.11 -6.88
CA ILE A 230 -19.94 1.83 -6.32
C ILE A 230 -20.58 0.59 -6.98
N ALA A 231 -20.25 0.29 -8.24
CA ALA A 231 -20.65 -0.95 -8.91
C ALA A 231 -19.89 -2.21 -8.41
N GLY A 232 -18.91 -2.05 -7.53
CA GLY A 232 -18.14 -3.12 -6.90
C GLY A 232 -16.77 -3.38 -7.53
N ASN A 233 -16.35 -2.58 -8.52
CA ASN A 233 -15.04 -2.74 -9.16
C ASN A 233 -13.93 -2.11 -8.30
N ARG A 234 -12.80 -2.81 -8.22
CA ARG A 234 -11.61 -2.30 -7.52
C ARG A 234 -10.85 -1.35 -8.45
N GLU A 235 -11.01 -0.04 -8.22
CA GLU A 235 -10.32 0.99 -9.01
C GLU A 235 -9.03 1.50 -8.37
N PHE A 236 -8.94 1.47 -7.04
CA PHE A 236 -7.79 1.93 -6.27
C PHE A 236 -7.33 0.86 -5.29
N ILE A 237 -6.02 0.67 -5.23
CA ILE A 237 -5.38 -0.22 -4.28
C ILE A 237 -4.94 0.63 -3.10
N MET A 238 -5.41 0.26 -1.90
CA MET A 238 -5.01 0.93 -0.67
C MET A 238 -3.61 0.47 -0.28
N ILE A 239 -2.72 1.43 -0.05
CA ILE A 239 -1.34 1.18 0.36
C ILE A 239 -1.14 1.55 1.82
N ASP A 240 -0.43 0.70 2.56
CA ASP A 240 0.01 0.92 3.94
C ASP A 240 -1.06 1.55 4.85
N ASP A 241 -0.83 2.77 5.34
CA ASP A 241 -1.70 3.51 6.26
C ASP A 241 -3.13 3.64 5.75
N GLN A 242 -3.33 3.72 4.42
CA GLN A 242 -4.67 3.75 3.84
C GLN A 242 -5.42 2.43 4.10
N LYS A 243 -4.71 1.30 3.97
CA LYS A 243 -5.26 -0.03 4.24
C LYS A 243 -5.52 -0.22 5.72
N GLU A 244 -4.61 0.24 6.59
CA GLU A 244 -4.80 0.20 8.04
C GLU A 244 -6.05 0.98 8.48
N VAL A 245 -6.20 2.22 8.00
CA VAL A 245 -7.38 3.06 8.30
C VAL A 245 -8.65 2.38 7.80
N TYR A 246 -8.63 1.86 6.57
CA TYR A 246 -9.78 1.20 5.97
C TYR A 246 -10.23 -0.02 6.78
N GLU A 247 -9.32 -0.93 7.10
CA GLU A 247 -9.65 -2.13 7.86
C GLU A 247 -10.04 -1.82 9.32
N THR A 248 -9.41 -0.80 9.90
CA THR A 248 -9.79 -0.33 11.24
C THR A 248 -11.21 0.23 11.25
N ALA A 249 -11.57 1.05 10.26
CA ALA A 249 -12.92 1.60 10.13
C ALA A 249 -13.96 0.49 9.93
N LEU A 250 -13.67 -0.53 9.11
CA LEU A 250 -14.57 -1.67 8.88
C LEU A 250 -14.78 -2.50 10.15
N LEU A 251 -13.70 -2.81 10.89
CA LEU A 251 -13.80 -3.55 12.14
C LEU A 251 -14.57 -2.74 13.20
N MET A 252 -14.34 -1.42 13.27
CA MET A 252 -15.08 -0.54 14.18
C MET A 252 -16.56 -0.45 13.82
N ALA A 253 -16.90 -0.35 12.53
CA ALA A 253 -18.29 -0.38 12.07
C ALA A 253 -18.98 -1.70 12.44
N GLN A 254 -18.29 -2.83 12.29
CA GLN A 254 -18.81 -4.14 12.68
C GLN A 254 -19.05 -4.26 14.20
N ARG A 255 -18.22 -3.61 15.02
CA ARG A 255 -18.31 -3.66 16.50
C ARG A 255 -19.23 -2.60 17.10
N ALA A 256 -19.65 -1.61 16.31
CA ALA A 256 -20.51 -0.54 16.77
C ALA A 256 -21.92 -1.06 17.09
N THR A 257 -22.53 -0.56 18.17
CA THR A 257 -23.94 -0.83 18.50
C THR A 257 -24.70 0.48 18.73
N ASN A 258 -25.99 0.39 19.04
CA ASN A 258 -26.79 1.56 19.39
C ASN A 258 -26.32 2.20 20.71
N GLU A 259 -25.81 1.41 21.64
CA GLU A 259 -25.34 1.80 22.96
C GLU A 259 -23.86 2.14 22.97
N LYS A 260 -23.07 1.50 22.09
CA LYS A 260 -21.62 1.66 22.02
C LYS A 260 -21.19 2.18 20.66
N LYS A 261 -21.19 3.50 20.53
CA LYS A 261 -20.69 4.20 19.34
C LYS A 261 -19.17 4.06 19.21
N GLN A 262 -18.68 4.15 17.98
CA GLN A 262 -17.26 4.09 17.64
C GLN A 262 -16.90 5.34 16.84
N VAL A 263 -15.74 5.94 17.12
CA VAL A 263 -15.25 7.14 16.42
C VAL A 263 -13.80 6.90 16.03
N LEU A 264 -13.51 6.99 14.74
CA LEU A 264 -12.14 6.94 14.19
C LEU A 264 -11.79 8.33 13.65
N ILE A 265 -10.75 8.94 14.20
CA ILE A 265 -10.20 10.20 13.70
C ILE A 265 -8.99 9.85 12.83
N VAL A 266 -9.03 10.29 11.57
CA VAL A 266 -7.97 10.02 10.59
C VAL A 266 -7.30 11.33 10.24
N GLU A 267 -6.04 11.44 10.64
CA GLU A 267 -5.20 12.59 10.34
C GLU A 267 -4.27 12.26 9.17
N GLY A 268 -4.02 13.25 8.30
CA GLY A 268 -3.10 13.06 7.19
C GLY A 268 -2.96 14.33 6.37
N GLY A 269 -1.78 14.53 5.79
CA GLY A 269 -1.49 15.69 4.93
C GLY A 269 -2.35 15.75 3.66
N PRO A 270 -2.33 16.88 2.94
CA PRO A 270 -2.89 16.95 1.59
C PRO A 270 -2.28 15.88 0.67
N GLY A 271 -3.09 15.26 -0.19
CA GLY A 271 -2.61 14.28 -1.18
C GLY A 271 -2.35 12.87 -0.64
N THR A 272 -2.57 12.58 0.65
CA THR A 272 -2.37 11.22 1.23
C THR A 272 -3.45 10.20 0.86
N GLY A 273 -4.45 10.59 0.06
CA GLY A 273 -5.51 9.68 -0.40
C GLY A 273 -6.69 9.50 0.56
N LYS A 274 -6.89 10.38 1.56
CA LYS A 274 -8.04 10.30 2.50
C LYS A 274 -9.40 10.17 1.80
N SER A 275 -9.66 10.97 0.77
CA SER A 275 -10.92 10.88 0.02
C SER A 275 -11.05 9.56 -0.76
N VAL A 276 -9.93 8.95 -1.19
CA VAL A 276 -9.93 7.60 -1.80
C VAL A 276 -10.39 6.57 -0.77
N VAL A 277 -9.84 6.62 0.44
CA VAL A 277 -10.26 5.76 1.56
C VAL A 277 -11.73 5.98 1.89
N ALA A 278 -12.18 7.23 1.97
CA ALA A 278 -13.57 7.58 2.28
C ALA A 278 -14.57 6.98 1.28
N ILE A 279 -14.31 7.08 -0.03
CA ILE A 279 -15.22 6.53 -1.05
C ILE A 279 -15.17 4.99 -1.09
N ASN A 280 -14.00 4.38 -0.87
CA ASN A 280 -13.89 2.93 -0.74
C ASN A 280 -14.67 2.43 0.48
N LEU A 281 -14.57 3.11 1.62
CA LEU A 281 -15.36 2.80 2.82
C LEU A 281 -16.85 2.92 2.57
N LEU A 282 -17.30 4.02 1.94
CA LEU A 282 -18.71 4.20 1.60
C LEU A 282 -19.24 3.03 0.77
N THR A 283 -18.47 2.64 -0.25
CA THR A 283 -18.79 1.54 -1.14
C THR A 283 -18.88 0.21 -0.39
N GLU A 284 -17.87 -0.14 0.39
CA GLU A 284 -17.80 -1.42 1.09
C GLU A 284 -18.85 -1.52 2.22
N LEU A 285 -19.06 -0.45 2.99
CA LEU A 285 -20.08 -0.43 4.04
C LEU A 285 -21.48 -0.59 3.43
N THR A 286 -21.76 0.11 2.33
CA THR A 286 -23.03 -0.06 1.58
C THR A 286 -23.20 -1.49 1.07
N LYS A 287 -22.12 -2.10 0.54
CA LYS A 287 -22.13 -3.49 0.09
C LYS A 287 -22.40 -4.49 1.22
N ARG A 288 -21.99 -4.17 2.46
CA ARG A 288 -22.30 -4.94 3.67
C ARG A 288 -23.72 -4.73 4.19
N GLY A 289 -24.54 -3.93 3.49
CA GLY A 289 -25.92 -3.64 3.86
C GLY A 289 -26.06 -2.55 4.93
N LEU A 290 -24.99 -1.84 5.26
CA LEU A 290 -25.02 -0.74 6.23
C LEU A 290 -25.48 0.55 5.57
N VAL A 291 -26.31 1.31 6.27
CA VAL A 291 -26.75 2.66 5.87
C VAL A 291 -25.60 3.64 6.13
N ALA A 292 -24.70 3.75 5.15
CA ALA A 292 -23.52 4.61 5.19
C ALA A 292 -23.71 5.90 4.40
N LYS A 293 -23.19 7.02 4.93
CA LYS A 293 -23.18 8.32 4.24
C LYS A 293 -21.79 8.95 4.19
N TYR A 294 -21.43 9.47 3.01
CA TYR A 294 -20.35 10.42 2.86
C TYR A 294 -20.84 11.83 3.16
N VAL A 295 -20.22 12.46 4.15
CA VAL A 295 -20.58 13.77 4.66
C VAL A 295 -19.44 14.72 4.42
N SER A 296 -19.75 15.92 3.95
CA SER A 296 -18.77 17.00 3.94
C SER A 296 -19.44 18.34 4.22
N LYS A 297 -18.68 19.36 4.59
CA LYS A 297 -19.22 20.73 4.64
C LYS A 297 -19.28 21.34 3.24
N ASN A 298 -18.21 21.17 2.46
CA ASN A 298 -18.13 21.70 1.10
C ASN A 298 -19.02 20.90 0.14
N ALA A 299 -19.95 21.56 -0.53
CA ALA A 299 -20.83 20.94 -1.51
C ALA A 299 -20.11 20.54 -2.81
N ALA A 300 -19.02 21.20 -3.18
CA ALA A 300 -18.38 21.00 -4.49
C ALA A 300 -17.90 19.56 -4.73
N PRO A 301 -17.14 18.89 -3.83
CA PRO A 301 -16.75 17.49 -4.01
C PRO A 301 -17.97 16.56 -4.14
N ARG A 302 -19.02 16.78 -3.33
CA ARG A 302 -20.25 15.96 -3.40
C ARG A 302 -20.96 16.14 -4.73
N ALA A 303 -21.12 17.38 -5.19
CA ALA A 303 -21.79 17.68 -6.45
C ALA A 303 -21.08 17.00 -7.63
N VAL A 304 -19.74 16.97 -7.62
CA VAL A 304 -18.95 16.25 -8.63
C VAL A 304 -19.26 14.75 -8.60
N TYR A 305 -19.23 14.10 -7.43
CA TYR A 305 -19.55 12.68 -7.32
C TYR A 305 -20.99 12.36 -7.73
N ILE A 306 -21.97 13.15 -7.26
CA ILE A 306 -23.38 13.02 -7.63
C ILE A 306 -23.55 13.11 -9.15
N THR A 307 -22.88 14.07 -9.80
CA THR A 307 -22.92 14.23 -11.25
C THR A 307 -22.37 12.99 -11.97
N LYS A 308 -21.27 12.41 -11.48
CA LYS A 308 -20.66 11.19 -12.07
C LYS A 308 -21.50 9.93 -11.89
N LEU A 309 -22.39 9.91 -10.90
CA LEU A 309 -23.30 8.80 -10.60
C LEU A 309 -24.67 8.95 -11.25
N THR A 310 -25.07 10.17 -11.58
CA THR A 310 -26.36 10.47 -12.21
C THR A 310 -26.47 9.74 -13.56
N GLY A 311 -27.61 9.08 -13.78
CA GLY A 311 -27.85 8.26 -14.98
C GLY A 311 -27.28 6.83 -14.91
N LYS A 312 -26.40 6.52 -13.95
CA LYS A 312 -25.89 5.17 -13.69
C LYS A 312 -26.58 4.49 -12.52
N PHE A 313 -27.00 5.26 -11.52
CA PHE A 313 -27.71 4.78 -10.34
C PHE A 313 -29.02 5.55 -10.14
N LYS A 314 -29.97 4.93 -9.42
CA LYS A 314 -31.23 5.59 -9.04
C LYS A 314 -30.93 6.82 -8.19
N ARG A 315 -31.61 7.92 -8.48
CA ARG A 315 -31.44 9.20 -7.76
C ARG A 315 -31.58 9.05 -6.25
N THR A 316 -32.56 8.28 -5.79
CA THR A 316 -32.76 7.97 -4.37
C THR A 316 -31.53 7.32 -3.73
N ASN A 317 -30.83 6.44 -4.44
CA ASN A 317 -29.64 5.77 -3.92
C ASN A 317 -28.48 6.77 -3.80
N ILE A 318 -28.33 7.66 -4.78
CA ILE A 318 -27.28 8.69 -4.79
C ILE A 318 -27.53 9.68 -3.64
N ASP A 319 -28.75 10.20 -3.52
CA ASP A 319 -29.12 11.17 -2.48
C ASP A 319 -28.99 10.57 -1.07
N ASN A 320 -29.18 9.26 -0.93
CA ASN A 320 -28.97 8.55 0.33
C ASN A 320 -27.49 8.33 0.68
N MET A 321 -26.56 8.40 -0.29
CA MET A 321 -25.12 8.17 -0.06
C MET A 321 -24.34 9.44 0.27
N PHE A 322 -24.83 10.63 -0.13
CA PHE A 322 -24.10 11.89 0.02
C PHE A 322 -24.90 12.93 0.81
N GLY A 323 -24.34 13.47 1.88
CA GLY A 323 -25.01 14.42 2.76
C GLY A 323 -24.19 15.68 3.07
N GLY A 324 -24.88 16.79 3.30
CA GLY A 324 -24.29 17.98 3.90
C GLY A 324 -24.38 17.93 5.43
N THR A 325 -23.46 18.61 6.12
CA THR A 325 -23.43 18.63 7.59
C THR A 325 -24.67 19.24 8.24
N GLY A 326 -25.40 20.10 7.52
CA GLY A 326 -26.64 20.73 8.01
C GLY A 326 -27.89 19.84 7.94
N SER A 327 -27.77 18.58 7.52
CA SER A 327 -28.91 17.67 7.33
C SER A 327 -29.15 16.73 8.52
N TYR A 328 -28.44 16.91 9.64
CA TYR A 328 -28.41 15.96 10.76
C TYR A 328 -28.97 16.51 12.08
N TRP A 329 -29.43 17.77 12.13
CA TRP A 329 -29.91 18.39 13.36
C TRP A 329 -31.26 17.83 13.83
N ASP A 330 -32.11 17.38 12.91
CA ASP A 330 -33.46 16.82 13.16
C ASP A 330 -33.50 15.30 12.87
N CYS A 331 -32.36 14.62 13.00
CA CYS A 331 -32.26 13.21 12.67
C CYS A 331 -32.52 12.35 13.90
N ASP A 332 -33.38 11.34 13.76
CA ASP A 332 -33.58 10.34 14.80
C ASP A 332 -32.25 9.66 15.18
N LYS A 333 -32.08 9.36 16.47
CA LYS A 333 -30.92 8.62 16.96
C LYS A 333 -30.84 7.27 16.26
N ASN A 334 -29.62 6.86 15.90
CA ASN A 334 -29.34 5.57 15.27
C ASN A 334 -29.93 5.37 13.86
N THR A 335 -30.24 6.47 13.14
CA THR A 335 -30.70 6.39 11.74
C THR A 335 -29.65 5.86 10.77
N PHE A 336 -28.36 6.12 11.04
CA PHE A 336 -27.25 5.71 10.18
C PHE A 336 -26.31 4.77 10.92
N ASP A 337 -25.86 3.72 10.22
CA ASP A 337 -24.87 2.78 10.73
C ASP A 337 -23.45 3.37 10.68
N ALA A 338 -23.16 4.20 9.67
CA ALA A 338 -21.86 4.82 9.51
C ALA A 338 -21.91 6.20 8.82
N LEU A 339 -21.17 7.16 9.39
CA LEU A 339 -20.95 8.48 8.79
C LEU A 339 -19.46 8.65 8.48
N ILE A 340 -19.14 8.89 7.21
CA ILE A 340 -17.78 9.15 6.74
C ILE A 340 -17.66 10.64 6.50
N VAL A 341 -16.99 11.34 7.41
CA VAL A 341 -16.94 12.81 7.36
C VAL A 341 -15.62 13.28 6.74
N ASP A 342 -15.67 13.78 5.52
CA ASP A 342 -14.53 14.37 4.84
C ASP A 342 -14.32 15.83 5.28
N GLU A 343 -13.06 16.20 5.47
CA GLU A 343 -12.62 17.47 6.04
C GLU A 343 -13.31 17.81 7.38
N ALA A 344 -13.31 16.84 8.32
CA ALA A 344 -13.98 16.95 9.62
C ALA A 344 -13.54 18.17 10.46
N HIS A 345 -12.31 18.67 10.25
CA HIS A 345 -11.84 19.92 10.88
C HIS A 345 -12.70 21.15 10.53
N ARG A 346 -13.54 21.07 9.50
CA ARG A 346 -14.44 22.15 9.06
C ARG A 346 -15.82 22.08 9.69
N LEU A 347 -16.13 21.02 10.45
CA LEU A 347 -17.41 20.90 11.15
C LEU A 347 -17.57 22.07 12.13
N ASN A 348 -18.78 22.63 12.16
CA ASN A 348 -19.13 23.64 13.14
C ASN A 348 -20.02 23.00 14.20
N LEU A 349 -19.85 23.38 15.46
CA LEU A 349 -20.76 22.99 16.54
C LEU A 349 -22.20 23.47 16.28
N LYS A 350 -22.35 24.68 15.69
CA LYS A 350 -23.65 25.25 15.32
C LYS A 350 -23.67 25.61 13.83
N SER A 351 -24.76 25.27 13.14
CA SER A 351 -24.96 25.68 11.76
C SER A 351 -25.40 27.16 11.73
N GLY A 352 -24.73 28.00 10.94
CA GLY A 352 -25.10 29.43 10.82
C GLY A 352 -26.41 29.67 10.08
N LEU A 353 -26.94 28.66 9.39
CA LEU A 353 -28.19 28.71 8.62
C LEU A 353 -29.44 28.48 9.47
N TYR A 354 -29.32 27.74 10.59
CA TYR A 354 -30.41 27.45 11.51
C TYR A 354 -30.08 27.99 12.91
N GLN A 355 -29.97 29.32 13.01
CA GLN A 355 -29.73 30.04 14.27
C GLN A 355 -30.37 29.32 15.47
N ASN A 356 -29.52 28.72 16.31
CA ASN A 356 -29.84 28.19 17.63
C ASN A 356 -30.83 27.00 17.73
N GLN A 357 -30.99 26.17 16.69
CA GLN A 357 -31.84 24.96 16.78
C GLN A 357 -31.07 23.64 17.07
N GLY A 358 -29.77 23.72 17.35
CA GLY A 358 -28.92 22.55 17.62
C GLY A 358 -28.62 22.28 19.10
N ASP A 359 -29.36 22.91 20.01
CA ASP A 359 -29.20 22.70 21.45
C ASP A 359 -30.32 21.78 21.97
N GLU A 360 -30.17 20.46 21.78
CA GLU A 360 -30.64 19.42 22.70
C GLU A 360 -29.70 18.19 22.69
#